data_AF-A0AAJ4GGF3-F1
#
_entry.id   AF-A0AAJ4GGF3-F1
#
_cell.length_a   1.000
_cell.length_b   1.000
_cell.length_c   1.000
_cell.angle_alpha   90.00
_cell.angle_beta   90.00
_cell.angle_gamma   90.00
#
_symmetry.space_group_name_H-M   'P 1'
#
loop_
_entity.id
_entity.type
_entity.pdbx_description
1 polymer ?
#
loop_
_entity_poly.entity_id
_entity_poly.type
_entity_poly.pdbx_seq_one_letter_code
_entity_poly.pdbx_strand_id
1 'polypeptide(L)'
;MLLDYPADHITEWHDHSFTHAAFVLDGIFVNESQFDQTELYFGPGNFVCGPKGQIMRHGASPEQDCHCYFLTDQPFSLHYLDQETVAKARH
;
A
#
# COMPACT_ATOMS: atom_id res chain seq x y z
N MET A 1 2.43 0.62 -13.78
CA MET A 1 2.74 2.05 -13.60
C MET A 1 4.00 2.17 -12.78
N LEU A 2 4.80 3.22 -12.93
CA LEU A 2 5.85 3.55 -11.96
C LEU A 2 5.19 4.45 -10.90
N LEU A 3 5.36 4.11 -9.61
CA LEU A 3 4.93 4.96 -8.52
C LEU A 3 6.15 5.44 -7.75
N ASP A 4 6.14 6.74 -7.47
CA ASP A 4 7.15 7.44 -6.70
C ASP A 4 6.47 7.91 -5.40
N TYR A 5 6.79 7.27 -4.28
CA TYR A 5 6.34 7.68 -2.96
C TYR A 5 7.42 8.56 -2.31
N PRO A 6 7.15 9.85 -2.07
CA PRO A 6 8.06 10.68 -1.29
C PRO A 6 8.22 10.14 0.13
N ALA A 7 9.38 10.36 0.74
CA ALA A 7 9.63 10.08 2.14
C ALA A 7 8.47 10.58 3.03
N ASP A 8 8.08 9.76 4.00
CA ASP A 8 6.97 10.01 4.94
C ASP A 8 5.56 10.07 4.30
N HIS A 9 5.44 9.87 2.98
CA HIS A 9 4.13 9.79 2.34
C HIS A 9 3.54 8.38 2.46
N ILE A 10 2.41 8.30 3.15
CA ILE A 10 1.55 7.11 3.21
C ILE A 10 0.17 7.49 2.65
N THR A 11 -0.36 6.69 1.72
CA THR A 11 -1.75 6.86 1.27
C THR A 11 -2.69 6.54 2.42
N GLU A 12 -3.75 7.32 2.61
CA GLU A 12 -4.79 7.00 3.58
C GLU A 12 -5.42 5.62 3.35
N TRP A 13 -6.04 5.08 4.38
CA TRP A 13 -6.74 3.79 4.31
C TRP A 13 -7.72 3.74 3.16
N HIS A 14 -7.61 2.70 2.35
CA HIS A 14 -8.45 2.53 1.17
C HIS A 14 -8.61 1.04 0.84
N ASP A 15 -9.61 0.76 0.01
CA ASP A 15 -9.68 -0.48 -0.75
C ASP A 15 -9.69 -0.17 -2.25
N HIS A 16 -9.72 -1.23 -3.05
CA HIS A 16 -9.77 -1.13 -4.49
C HIS A 16 -10.47 -2.32 -5.15
N SER A 17 -11.04 -2.06 -6.33
CA SER A 17 -11.80 -3.05 -7.12
C SER A 17 -10.93 -4.00 -7.99
N PHE A 18 -9.60 -3.85 -7.88
CA PHE A 18 -8.57 -4.59 -8.62
C PHE A 18 -7.59 -5.29 -7.66
N THR A 19 -6.77 -6.22 -8.14
CA THR A 19 -5.61 -6.75 -7.40
C THR A 19 -4.35 -6.09 -7.89
N HIS A 20 -3.42 -5.80 -6.98
CA HIS A 20 -2.13 -5.24 -7.35
C HIS A 20 -0.95 -5.95 -6.70
N ALA A 21 0.21 -5.70 -7.29
CA ALA A 21 1.50 -5.97 -6.67
C ALA A 21 2.40 -4.74 -6.82
N ALA A 22 2.99 -4.29 -5.72
CA ALA A 22 4.09 -3.33 -5.71
C ALA A 22 5.41 -4.11 -5.71
N PHE A 23 6.19 -3.97 -6.78
CA PHE A 23 7.56 -4.47 -6.83
C PHE A 23 8.53 -3.35 -6.51
N VAL A 24 9.20 -3.45 -5.37
CA VAL A 24 10.07 -2.39 -4.83
C VAL A 24 11.38 -2.32 -5.62
N LEU A 25 11.68 -1.15 -6.18
CA LEU A 25 12.89 -0.91 -6.97
C LEU A 25 14.01 -0.33 -6.11
N ASP A 26 13.69 0.65 -5.29
CA ASP A 26 14.58 1.29 -4.33
C ASP A 26 13.77 1.85 -3.14
N GLY A 27 14.48 2.25 -2.07
CA GLY A 27 13.86 2.74 -0.85
C GLY A 27 13.23 1.65 0.02
N ILE A 28 12.27 2.04 0.87
CA ILE A 28 11.51 1.16 1.76
C ILE A 28 10.02 1.40 1.55
N PHE A 29 9.32 0.37 1.08
CA PHE A 29 7.87 0.37 0.95
C PHE A 29 7.25 0.01 2.30
N VAL A 30 6.44 0.92 2.84
CA VAL A 30 5.67 0.69 4.06
C VAL A 30 4.29 0.21 3.67
N ASN A 31 3.81 -0.87 4.28
CA ASN A 31 2.46 -1.38 4.06
C ASN A 31 1.83 -1.82 5.37
N GLU A 32 0.53 -1.56 5.50
CA GLU A 32 -0.27 -2.04 6.61
C GLU A 32 -1.66 -2.41 6.09
N SER A 33 -2.08 -3.65 6.32
CA SER A 33 -3.41 -4.12 5.99
C SER A 33 -4.31 -4.18 7.21
N GLN A 34 -5.60 -4.42 6.98
CA GLN A 34 -6.55 -4.69 8.06
C GLN A 34 -6.21 -5.91 8.93
N PHE A 35 -5.37 -6.82 8.45
CA PHE A 35 -4.96 -8.03 9.19
C PHE A 35 -3.68 -7.83 9.99
N ASP A 36 -2.93 -6.76 9.72
CA ASP A 36 -1.69 -6.46 10.40
C ASP A 36 -1.97 -5.71 11.70
N GLN A 37 -1.15 -5.94 12.72
CA GLN A 37 -1.21 -5.20 13.99
C GLN A 37 -0.29 -3.97 13.99
N THR A 38 0.68 -3.95 13.09
CA THR A 38 1.70 -2.91 12.94
C THR A 38 2.05 -2.76 11.47
N GLU A 39 2.69 -1.65 11.12
CA GLU A 39 3.30 -1.47 9.81
C GLU A 39 4.35 -2.54 9.51
N LEU A 40 4.42 -2.92 8.24
CA LEU A 40 5.42 -3.80 7.67
C LEU A 40 6.29 -3.03 6.67
N TYR A 41 7.56 -3.37 6.60
CA TYR A 41 8.57 -2.63 5.84
C TYR A 41 9.26 -3.58 4.85
N PHE A 42 9.27 -3.19 3.57
CA PHE A 42 9.76 -4.03 2.47
C PHE A 42 10.81 -3.28 1.65
N GLY A 43 12.00 -3.86 1.53
CA GLY A 43 13.08 -3.30 0.73
C GLY A 43 13.07 -3.76 -0.73
N PRO A 44 14.07 -3.35 -1.52
CA PRO A 44 14.17 -3.65 -2.95
C PRO A 44 14.12 -5.14 -3.27
N GLY A 45 13.46 -5.50 -4.37
CA GLY A 45 13.30 -6.88 -4.83
C GLY A 45 12.13 -7.65 -4.20
N ASN A 46 11.39 -7.04 -3.26
CA ASN A 46 10.19 -7.64 -2.70
C ASN A 46 8.96 -7.35 -3.58
N PHE A 47 8.04 -8.32 -3.64
CA PHE A 47 6.67 -8.11 -4.09
C PHE A 47 5.76 -7.97 -2.87
N VAL A 48 5.01 -6.87 -2.82
CA VAL A 48 3.94 -6.65 -1.83
C VAL A 48 2.60 -6.71 -2.56
N CYS A 49 1.79 -7.70 -2.22
CA CYS A 49 0.51 -7.94 -2.90
C CYS A 49 -0.64 -7.29 -2.14
N GLY A 50 -1.46 -6.51 -2.86
CA GLY A 50 -2.73 -5.97 -2.38
C GLY A 50 -3.89 -6.66 -3.12
N PRO A 51 -4.51 -7.70 -2.54
CA PRO A 51 -5.70 -8.34 -3.08
C PRO A 51 -6.88 -7.38 -3.21
N LYS A 52 -7.73 -7.61 -4.22
CA LYS A 52 -9.00 -6.89 -4.40
C LYS A 52 -9.83 -6.87 -3.10
N GLY A 53 -10.33 -5.68 -2.75
CA GLY A 53 -11.21 -5.46 -1.60
C GLY A 53 -10.53 -5.58 -0.23
N GLN A 54 -9.22 -5.86 -0.18
CA GLN A 54 -8.48 -5.77 1.06
C GLN A 54 -8.29 -4.29 1.43
N ILE A 55 -8.52 -3.97 2.71
CA ILE A 55 -8.29 -2.63 3.24
C ILE A 55 -6.81 -2.50 3.61
N MET A 56 -6.17 -1.45 3.11
CA MET A 56 -4.76 -1.20 3.33
C MET A 56 -4.40 0.29 3.27
N ARG A 57 -3.21 0.60 3.79
CA ARG A 57 -2.48 1.82 3.54
C ARG A 57 -1.02 1.49 3.24
N HIS A 58 -0.39 2.27 2.37
CA HIS A 58 1.00 2.04 2.02
C HIS A 58 1.68 3.29 1.46
N GLY A 59 3.01 3.26 1.38
CA GLY A 59 3.80 4.35 0.85
C GLY A 59 5.28 4.16 1.14
N ALA A 60 5.98 5.23 1.53
CA ALA A 60 7.41 5.21 1.83
C ALA A 60 7.69 5.38 3.33
N SER A 61 8.87 4.93 3.76
CA SER A 61 9.34 5.20 5.13
C SER A 61 9.65 6.68 5.35
N PRO A 62 9.76 7.15 6.60
CA PRO A 62 10.04 8.56 6.89
C PRO A 62 11.41 9.06 6.39
N GLU A 63 12.37 8.17 6.19
CA GLU A 63 13.77 8.52 5.94
C GLU A 63 14.13 8.68 4.46
N GLN A 64 13.37 8.06 3.54
CA GLN A 64 13.71 8.03 2.12
C GLN A 64 12.49 7.79 1.23
N ASP A 65 12.56 8.27 0.00
CA ASP A 65 11.59 7.97 -1.04
C ASP A 65 11.57 6.47 -1.34
N CYS A 66 10.45 5.98 -1.89
CA CYS A 66 10.32 4.62 -2.37
C CYS A 66 9.77 4.63 -3.80
N HIS A 67 10.50 3.97 -4.71
CA HIS A 67 10.07 3.78 -6.09
C HIS A 67 9.67 2.33 -6.30
N CYS A 68 8.51 2.11 -6.95
CA CYS A 68 8.04 0.76 -7.23
C CYS A 68 7.36 0.65 -8.60
N TYR A 69 7.47 -0.53 -9.21
CA TYR A 69 6.52 -0.89 -10.26
C TYR A 69 5.22 -1.35 -9.62
N PHE A 70 4.14 -0.64 -9.96
CA PHE A 70 2.80 -0.98 -9.54
C PHE A 70 2.08 -1.70 -10.67
N LEU A 71 1.85 -2.99 -10.48
CA LEU A 71 1.17 -3.86 -11.44
C LEU A 71 -0.28 -4.05 -10.99
N THR A 72 -1.23 -3.89 -11.91
CA THR A 72 -2.65 -4.09 -11.64
C THR A 72 -3.25 -5.06 -12.65
N ASP A 73 -4.21 -5.88 -12.21
CA ASP A 73 -4.92 -6.82 -13.08
C ASP A 73 -6.11 -6.18 -13.82
N GLN A 74 -6.52 -4.99 -13.38
CA GLN A 74 -7.63 -4.18 -13.89
C GLN A 74 -7.24 -2.69 -13.82
N PRO A 75 -8.02 -1.79 -14.44
CA PRO A 75 -7.80 -0.35 -14.32
C PRO A 75 -7.73 0.13 -12.86
N PHE A 76 -6.85 1.07 -12.61
CA PHE A 76 -6.62 1.63 -11.27
C PHE A 76 -7.83 2.43 -10.77
N SER A 77 -8.30 2.13 -9.56
CA SER A 77 -9.37 2.83 -8.85
C SER A 77 -9.22 2.71 -7.34
N LEU A 78 -9.12 3.82 -6.60
CA LEU A 78 -9.07 3.80 -5.14
C LEU A 78 -10.41 4.24 -4.54
N HIS A 79 -10.76 3.65 -3.41
CA HIS A 79 -11.86 4.10 -2.58
C HIS A 79 -11.36 4.31 -1.15
N TYR A 80 -11.16 5.58 -0.80
CA TYR A 80 -10.71 5.97 0.53
C TYR A 80 -11.81 5.74 1.58
N LEU A 81 -11.40 5.28 2.75
CA LEU A 81 -12.30 4.87 3.82
C LEU A 81 -12.21 5.83 5.01
N ASP A 82 -13.32 5.98 5.71
CA ASP A 82 -13.34 6.70 6.99
C ASP A 82 -12.81 5.84 8.14
N GLN A 83 -12.49 6.50 9.26
CA GLN A 83 -11.94 5.84 10.44
C GLN A 83 -12.90 4.81 11.06
N GLU A 84 -14.21 5.03 10.96
CA GLU A 84 -15.21 4.11 11.52
C GLU A 84 -15.21 2.78 10.75
N THR A 85 -15.11 2.84 9.42
CA THR A 85 -15.03 1.68 8.53
C THR A 85 -13.76 0.89 8.77
N VAL A 86 -12.61 1.59 8.88
CA VAL A 86 -11.33 0.94 9.18
C VAL A 86 -11.36 0.27 10.55
N ALA A 87 -11.87 0.95 11.58
CA ALA A 87 -11.95 0.39 12.94
C ALA A 87 -12.74 -0.92 12.96
N LYS A 88 -13.90 -0.96 12.29
CA LYS A 88 -14.74 -2.17 12.18
C LYS A 88 -14.04 -3.35 11.51
N ALA A 89 -13.15 -3.08 10.55
CA ALA A 89 -12.46 -4.12 9.78
C ALA A 89 -11.22 -4.69 10.47
N ARG A 90 -10.65 -3.97 11.45
CA ARG A 90 -9.40 -4.32 12.15
C ARG A 90 -9.61 -5.03 13.50
N HIS A 91 -10.82 -5.54 13.75
CA HIS A 91 -11.19 -6.23 14.99
C HIS A 91 -10.87 -7.72 14.97
#